data_AF-A0A0R3WIP1-F1
#
_entry.id   AF-A0A0R3WIP1-F1
#
_cell.length_a   1.000
_cell.length_b   1.000
_cell.length_c   1.000
_cell.angle_alpha   90.00
_cell.angle_beta   90.00
_cell.angle_gamma   90.00
#
_symmetry.space_group_name_H-M   'P 1'
#
loop_
_entity.id
_entity.type
_entity.pdbx_description
1 polymer ?
#
loop_
_entity_poly.entity_id
_entity_poly.type
_entity_poly.pdbx_seq_one_letter_code
_entity_poly.pdbx_strand_id
1 'polypeptide(L)'
;MAGEIWQPEVSTSDDGDEREAVKMKKEIGILQAVSIIFGVIVGSGIFVSPVGVLRYSNSVGLSLIMWIVPGLFSMLGALVYAELGVRIQKSGGEYAYILEAFGGLPAFVVMWITFVVIGGVSCAANSIVFAEYILQPVYPDCSIPVPVVSMIALCGLSKRKYICHGVLVLICAINCYKVKWATRVAVIFSFGKIVALLLIIGFGIYYLATGHVESFHNAFEGSNTSPGYLALAFYQGFWAFSGWLVPSSYRKCIIV
;
A
#
# COMPACT_ATOMS: atom_id res chain seq x y z
N MET A 1 13.92 16.52 38.05
CA MET A 1 13.07 17.09 39.11
C MET A 1 11.72 17.39 38.49
N ALA A 2 10.65 16.89 39.11
CA ALA A 2 9.21 17.17 38.93
C ALA A 2 8.71 17.48 37.50
N GLY A 3 7.85 16.68 36.88
CA GLY A 3 6.59 16.21 37.46
C GLY A 3 5.48 17.22 37.10
N GLU A 4 5.01 17.19 35.86
CA GLU A 4 3.72 17.75 35.49
C GLU A 4 2.86 16.63 34.90
N ILE A 5 2.04 16.08 35.79
CA ILE A 5 0.94 15.17 35.50
C ILE A 5 -0.16 16.05 34.91
N TRP A 6 -0.34 15.99 33.59
CA TRP A 6 -1.28 16.85 32.87
C TRP A 6 -2.72 16.35 33.03
N GLN A 7 -3.62 17.25 33.44
CA GLN A 7 -5.07 17.03 33.51
C GLN A 7 -5.71 17.36 32.15
N PRO A 8 -6.61 16.53 31.61
CA PRO A 8 -7.33 16.81 30.38
C PRO A 8 -8.31 17.98 30.58
N GLU A 9 -8.28 18.99 29.69
CA GLU A 9 -9.31 20.04 29.64
C GLU A 9 -10.64 19.45 29.18
N VAL A 10 -11.59 19.37 30.11
CA VAL A 10 -12.98 18.96 29.90
C VAL A 10 -13.73 20.11 29.23
N SER A 11 -14.13 19.94 27.97
CA SER A 11 -15.15 20.80 27.36
C SER A 11 -16.52 20.32 27.84
N THR A 12 -17.17 21.09 28.71
CA THR A 12 -18.52 20.81 29.22
C THR A 12 -19.56 20.94 28.10
N SER A 13 -20.11 19.81 27.64
CA SER A 13 -21.41 19.75 26.97
C SER A 13 -22.48 19.45 28.01
N ASP A 14 -23.60 20.17 27.92
CA ASP A 14 -24.76 20.17 28.83
C ASP A 14 -25.61 18.88 28.78
N ASP A 15 -24.96 17.72 28.87
CA ASP A 15 -25.59 16.43 29.15
C ASP A 15 -24.50 15.48 29.68
N GLY A 16 -24.70 14.93 30.87
CA GLY A 16 -23.69 14.28 31.72
C GLY A 16 -23.13 12.93 31.23
N ASP A 17 -22.49 12.90 30.07
CA ASP A 17 -21.59 11.83 29.62
C ASP A 17 -20.29 12.47 29.12
N GLU A 18 -19.29 12.61 30.00
CA GLU A 18 -17.96 13.14 29.68
C GLU A 18 -17.21 12.18 28.74
N ARG A 19 -17.50 12.28 27.43
CA ARG A 19 -16.67 11.64 26.41
C ARG A 19 -15.47 12.54 26.16
N GLU A 20 -14.35 12.25 26.82
CA GLU A 20 -13.05 12.81 26.47
C GLU A 20 -12.83 12.68 24.96
N ALA A 21 -12.82 13.82 24.27
CA ALA A 21 -12.50 13.86 22.85
C ALA A 21 -11.02 13.50 22.70
N VAL A 22 -10.73 12.25 22.38
CA VAL A 22 -9.38 11.74 22.12
C VAL A 22 -8.75 12.55 20.97
N LYS A 23 -7.93 13.53 21.32
CA LYS A 23 -7.13 14.32 20.37
C LYS A 23 -5.80 13.63 20.14
N MET A 24 -5.41 13.46 18.87
CA MET A 24 -4.10 12.92 18.53
C MET A 24 -3.02 13.95 18.90
N LYS A 25 -1.98 13.52 19.62
CA LYS A 25 -0.83 14.37 19.93
C LYS A 25 -0.03 14.66 18.65
N LYS A 26 0.32 15.93 18.45
CA LYS A 26 1.21 16.37 17.37
C LYS A 26 2.64 16.11 17.81
N GLU A 27 3.20 14.96 17.44
CA GLU A 27 4.58 14.57 17.79
C GLU A 27 5.45 14.29 16.56
N ILE A 28 4.89 14.34 15.35
CA ILE A 28 5.58 13.93 14.12
C ILE A 28 6.21 15.13 13.43
N GLY A 29 7.54 15.17 13.35
CA GLY A 29 8.25 16.18 12.56
C GLY A 29 8.17 15.94 11.04
N ILE A 30 8.56 16.92 10.22
CA ILE A 30 8.50 16.85 8.75
C ILE A 30 9.26 15.62 8.20
N LEU A 31 10.49 15.39 8.65
CA LEU A 31 11.30 14.25 8.18
C LEU A 31 10.67 12.91 8.55
N GLN A 32 10.07 12.81 9.75
CA GLN A 32 9.35 11.62 10.17
C GLN A 32 8.09 11.41 9.33
N ALA A 33 7.36 12.48 9.01
CA ALA A 33 6.20 12.43 8.13
C ALA A 33 6.58 11.95 6.72
N VAL A 34 7.64 12.49 6.11
CA VAL A 34 8.13 12.03 4.80
C VAL A 34 8.53 10.55 4.85
N SER A 35 9.24 10.12 5.90
CA SER A 35 9.62 8.72 6.07
C SER A 35 8.42 7.78 6.21
N ILE A 36 7.37 8.21 6.92
CA ILE A 36 6.12 7.44 7.06
C ILE A 36 5.42 7.32 5.71
N ILE A 37 5.30 8.43 4.97
CA ILE A 37 4.65 8.45 3.66
C ILE A 37 5.40 7.54 2.68
N PHE A 38 6.73 7.65 2.64
CA PHE A 38 7.57 6.78 1.82
C PHE A 38 7.37 5.31 2.17
N GLY A 39 7.36 4.96 3.46
CA GLY A 39 7.17 3.58 3.92
C GLY A 39 5.77 3.01 3.64
N VAL A 40 4.76 3.86 3.47
CA VAL A 40 3.40 3.44 3.13
C VAL A 40 3.21 3.26 1.62
N ILE A 41 3.75 4.16 0.80
CA ILE A 41 3.65 4.08 -0.66
C ILE A 41 4.54 2.94 -1.19
N VAL A 42 5.76 2.80 -0.66
CA VAL A 42 6.70 1.76 -1.11
C VAL A 42 6.33 0.43 -0.48
N GLY A 43 5.47 -0.31 -1.20
CA GLY A 43 4.95 -1.61 -0.79
C GLY A 43 5.58 -2.80 -1.50
N SER A 44 4.87 -3.93 -1.47
CA SER A 44 5.14 -5.14 -2.27
C SER A 44 4.96 -4.90 -3.77
N GLY A 45 4.24 -3.83 -4.16
CA GLY A 45 3.84 -3.61 -5.55
C GLY A 45 4.98 -3.46 -6.53
N ILE A 46 6.08 -2.84 -6.12
CA ILE A 46 7.27 -2.68 -6.96
C ILE A 46 7.92 -4.02 -7.37
N PHE A 47 7.71 -5.09 -6.61
CA PHE A 47 8.29 -6.39 -6.94
C PHE A 47 7.46 -7.17 -7.97
N VAL A 48 6.17 -6.85 -8.12
CA VAL A 48 5.22 -7.60 -8.96
C VAL A 48 4.76 -6.79 -10.18
N SER A 49 4.46 -5.50 -9.99
CA SER A 49 3.96 -4.62 -11.03
C SER A 49 4.86 -4.50 -12.26
N PRO A 50 6.22 -4.52 -12.19
CA PRO A 50 7.05 -4.40 -13.39
C PRO A 50 6.75 -5.47 -14.44
N VAL A 51 6.49 -6.72 -14.01
CA VAL A 51 6.16 -7.83 -14.90
C VAL A 51 4.81 -7.59 -15.58
N GLY A 52 3.82 -7.11 -14.82
CA GLY A 52 2.49 -6.77 -15.36
C GLY A 52 2.54 -5.61 -16.36
N VAL A 53 3.22 -4.52 -16.00
CA VAL A 53 3.36 -3.33 -16.87
C VAL A 53 4.08 -3.72 -18.16
N LEU A 54 5.22 -4.42 -18.10
CA LEU A 54 5.96 -4.83 -19.28
C LEU A 54 5.15 -5.78 -20.18
N ARG A 55 4.42 -6.74 -19.59
CA ARG A 55 3.58 -7.69 -20.33
C ARG A 55 2.48 -7.00 -21.14
N TYR A 56 1.85 -5.95 -20.60
CA TYR A 56 0.78 -5.23 -21.29
C TYR A 56 1.30 -4.14 -22.23
N SER A 57 2.42 -3.49 -21.90
CA SER A 57 3.07 -2.51 -22.77
C SER A 57 3.81 -3.15 -23.96
N ASN A 58 4.27 -4.39 -23.81
CA ASN A 58 5.01 -5.18 -24.83
C ASN A 58 6.31 -4.50 -25.35
N SER A 59 6.80 -3.49 -24.65
CA SER A 59 7.96 -2.69 -25.01
C SER A 59 8.58 -2.08 -23.74
N VAL A 60 9.91 -2.02 -23.70
CA VAL A 60 10.65 -1.44 -22.56
C VAL A 60 10.38 0.06 -22.45
N GLY A 61 10.48 0.80 -23.55
CA GLY A 61 10.24 2.25 -23.58
C GLY A 61 8.83 2.62 -23.14
N LEU A 62 7.81 1.91 -23.64
CA LEU A 62 6.43 2.15 -23.22
C LEU A 62 6.21 1.76 -21.76
N SER A 63 6.84 0.69 -21.26
CA SER A 63 6.72 0.29 -19.85
C SER A 63 7.22 1.38 -18.89
N LEU A 64 8.29 2.10 -19.23
CA LEU A 64 8.82 3.21 -18.43
C LEU A 64 7.85 4.41 -18.42
N ILE A 65 7.23 4.72 -19.57
CA ILE A 65 6.17 5.73 -19.63
C ILE A 65 5.00 5.33 -18.72
N MET A 66 4.62 4.06 -18.74
CA MET A 66 3.54 3.52 -17.89
C MET A 66 3.92 3.40 -16.41
N TRP A 67 5.16 3.69 -16.03
CA TRP A 67 5.54 3.95 -14.63
C TRP A 67 5.40 5.43 -14.27
N ILE A 68 5.76 6.33 -15.19
CA ILE A 68 5.68 7.78 -14.97
C ILE A 68 4.22 8.25 -14.90
N VAL A 69 3.36 7.78 -15.80
CA VAL A 69 1.96 8.25 -15.92
C VAL A 69 1.14 7.96 -14.65
N PRO A 70 1.08 6.73 -14.10
CA PRO A 70 0.40 6.48 -12.83
C PRO A 70 1.03 7.18 -11.63
N GLY A 71 2.36 7.38 -11.65
CA GLY A 71 3.08 8.12 -10.62
C GLY A 71 2.64 9.59 -10.56
N LEU A 72 2.60 10.25 -11.71
CA LEU A 72 2.08 11.62 -11.83
C LEU A 72 0.61 11.72 -11.45
N PHE A 73 -0.21 10.76 -11.89
CA PHE A 73 -1.63 10.69 -11.51
C PHE A 73 -1.80 10.59 -9.98
N SER A 74 -1.01 9.72 -9.33
CA SER A 74 -1.03 9.55 -7.87
C SER A 74 -0.56 10.80 -7.13
N MET A 75 0.43 11.51 -7.66
CA MET A 75 0.89 12.80 -7.12
C MET A 75 -0.21 13.86 -7.16
N LEU A 76 -0.90 14.01 -8.29
CA LEU A 76 -2.01 14.95 -8.43
C LEU A 76 -3.15 14.60 -7.48
N GLY A 77 -3.49 13.32 -7.35
CA GLY A 77 -4.45 12.84 -6.36
C GLY A 77 -4.04 13.21 -4.93
N ALA A 78 -2.78 12.97 -4.56
CA ALA A 78 -2.28 13.28 -3.23
C ALA A 78 -2.38 14.77 -2.89
N LEU A 79 -2.19 15.67 -3.88
CA LEU A 79 -2.34 17.12 -3.69
C LEU A 79 -3.80 17.51 -3.42
N VAL A 80 -4.75 16.95 -4.18
CA VAL A 80 -6.19 17.17 -3.95
C VAL A 80 -6.60 16.72 -2.55
N TYR A 81 -6.13 15.54 -2.13
CA TYR A 81 -6.40 15.02 -0.79
C TYR A 81 -5.66 15.79 0.31
N ALA A 82 -4.49 16.35 0.01
CA ALA A 82 -3.79 17.23 0.93
C ALA A 82 -4.61 18.50 1.19
N GLU A 83 -5.17 19.13 0.15
CA GLU A 83 -6.05 20.31 0.27
C GLU A 83 -7.32 19.98 1.08
N LEU A 84 -7.96 18.85 0.76
CA LEU A 84 -9.17 18.40 1.44
C LEU A 84 -8.92 18.11 2.93
N GLY A 85 -7.76 17.54 3.27
CA GLY A 85 -7.33 17.32 4.64
C GLY A 85 -7.02 18.59 5.42
N VAL A 86 -6.79 19.74 4.75
CA VAL A 86 -6.71 21.05 5.42
C VAL A 86 -8.11 21.62 5.67
N ARG A 87 -9.03 21.47 4.72
CA ARG A 87 -10.39 22.00 4.83
C ARG A 87 -11.26 21.25 5.83
N ILE A 88 -11.22 19.91 5.79
CA ILE A 88 -12.08 19.05 6.62
C ILE A 88 -11.21 18.38 7.68
N GLN A 89 -11.07 19.05 8.84
CA GLN A 89 -10.27 18.56 9.96
C GLN A 89 -11.02 17.53 10.82
N LYS A 90 -11.70 16.56 10.19
CA LYS A 90 -12.37 15.45 10.87
C LYS A 90 -11.53 14.19 10.79
N SER A 91 -11.61 13.34 11.82
CA SER A 91 -10.93 12.04 11.80
C SER A 91 -11.78 11.06 11.00
N GLY A 92 -11.17 10.24 10.14
CA GLY A 92 -11.88 9.27 9.29
C GLY A 92 -11.46 9.23 7.82
N GLY A 93 -10.53 10.10 7.39
CA GLY A 93 -10.00 10.10 6.02
C GLY A 93 -11.09 10.31 4.97
N GLU A 94 -11.08 9.48 3.92
CA GLU A 94 -12.06 9.51 2.83
C GLU A 94 -13.52 9.49 3.29
N TYR A 95 -13.82 8.67 4.30
CA TYR A 95 -15.18 8.58 4.83
C TYR A 95 -15.68 9.93 5.35
N ALA A 96 -14.83 10.66 6.09
CA ALA A 96 -15.18 11.95 6.64
C ALA A 96 -15.40 13.00 5.55
N TYR A 97 -14.63 12.94 4.46
CA TYR A 97 -14.78 13.86 3.33
C TYR A 97 -16.09 13.66 2.57
N ILE A 98 -16.46 12.40 2.33
CA ILE A 98 -17.68 12.05 1.60
C ILE A 98 -18.91 12.28 2.47
N LEU A 99 -18.80 12.04 3.78
CA LEU A 99 -19.86 12.34 4.74
C LEU A 99 -20.21 13.83 4.74
N GLU A 100 -19.20 14.70 4.68
CA GLU A 100 -19.40 16.16 4.64
C GLU A 100 -20.00 16.62 3.30
N ALA A 101 -19.56 16.05 2.18
CA ALA A 101 -19.96 16.51 0.85
C ALA A 101 -21.29 15.91 0.36
N PHE A 102 -21.56 14.64 0.66
CA PHE A 102 -22.66 13.85 0.07
C PHE A 102 -23.60 13.20 1.11
N GLY A 103 -23.32 13.35 2.41
CA GLY A 103 -24.14 12.83 3.48
C GLY A 103 -23.92 11.35 3.81
N GLY A 104 -24.81 10.79 4.63
CA GLY A 104 -24.60 9.49 5.29
C GLY A 104 -24.59 8.27 4.37
N LEU A 105 -25.53 8.18 3.41
CA LEU A 105 -25.68 6.99 2.56
C LEU A 105 -24.46 6.80 1.62
N PRO A 106 -24.00 7.81 0.86
CA PRO A 106 -22.81 7.65 0.01
C PRO A 106 -21.55 7.37 0.83
N ALA A 107 -21.41 8.00 1.99
CA ALA A 107 -20.28 7.75 2.89
C ALA A 107 -20.27 6.31 3.41
N PHE A 108 -21.44 5.76 3.79
CA PHE A 108 -21.57 4.36 4.19
C PHE A 108 -21.17 3.40 3.07
N VAL A 109 -21.64 3.64 1.84
CA VAL A 109 -21.31 2.78 0.69
C VAL A 109 -19.81 2.78 0.41
N VAL A 110 -19.16 3.95 0.46
CA VAL A 110 -17.71 4.03 0.25
C VAL A 110 -16.93 3.35 1.37
N MET A 111 -17.32 3.56 2.63
CA MET A 111 -16.74 2.82 3.76
C MET A 111 -16.87 1.31 3.54
N TRP A 112 -18.06 0.84 3.17
CA TRP A 112 -18.34 -0.58 2.95
C TRP A 112 -17.44 -1.18 1.85
N ILE A 113 -17.36 -0.52 0.69
CA ILE A 113 -16.51 -0.96 -0.43
C ILE A 113 -15.04 -0.95 -0.02
N THR A 114 -14.58 0.11 0.63
CA THR A 114 -13.17 0.24 1.03
C THR A 114 -12.75 -0.82 2.03
N PHE A 115 -13.55 -1.11 3.05
CA PHE A 115 -13.20 -2.11 4.06
C PHE A 115 -13.41 -3.55 3.58
N VAL A 116 -14.58 -3.85 3.00
CA VAL A 116 -14.95 -5.24 2.67
C VAL A 116 -14.29 -5.69 1.37
N VAL A 117 -14.34 -4.86 0.33
CA VAL A 117 -13.86 -5.23 -1.00
C VAL A 117 -12.37 -4.89 -1.13
N ILE A 118 -12.01 -3.61 -1.02
CA ILE A 118 -10.64 -3.15 -1.30
C ILE A 118 -9.67 -3.72 -0.26
N GLY A 119 -10.01 -3.65 1.02
CA GLY A 119 -9.20 -4.21 2.11
C GLY A 119 -9.02 -5.73 1.96
N GLY A 120 -10.11 -6.47 1.74
CA GLY A 120 -10.08 -7.93 1.56
C GLY A 120 -9.23 -8.36 0.35
N VAL A 121 -9.46 -7.74 -0.81
CA VAL A 121 -8.70 -8.03 -2.04
C VAL A 121 -7.23 -7.69 -1.88
N SER A 122 -6.89 -6.58 -1.21
CA SER A 122 -5.50 -6.19 -0.97
C SER A 122 -4.76 -7.19 -0.07
N CYS A 123 -5.42 -7.67 0.99
CA CYS A 123 -4.88 -8.73 1.85
C CYS A 123 -4.67 -10.04 1.09
N ALA A 124 -5.63 -10.43 0.25
CA ALA A 124 -5.52 -11.62 -0.59
C ALA A 124 -4.36 -11.48 -1.59
N ALA A 125 -4.31 -10.38 -2.35
CA ALA A 125 -3.25 -10.09 -3.32
C ALA A 125 -1.86 -10.18 -2.67
N ASN A 126 -1.65 -9.52 -1.52
CA ASN A 126 -0.38 -9.59 -0.81
C ASN A 126 -0.02 -11.00 -0.33
N SER A 127 -1.02 -11.81 0.05
CA SER A 127 -0.81 -13.20 0.46
C SER A 127 -0.39 -14.08 -0.72
N ILE A 128 -0.97 -13.84 -1.91
CA ILE A 128 -0.58 -14.51 -3.17
C ILE A 128 0.88 -14.22 -3.48
N VAL A 129 1.24 -12.94 -3.46
CA VAL A 129 2.58 -12.48 -3.77
C VAL A 129 3.60 -13.08 -2.79
N PHE A 130 3.29 -13.07 -1.50
CA PHE A 130 4.15 -13.69 -0.48
C PHE A 130 4.35 -15.19 -0.73
N ALA A 131 3.28 -15.91 -1.10
CA ALA A 131 3.35 -17.33 -1.42
C ALA A 131 4.25 -17.60 -2.64
N GLU A 132 4.09 -16.83 -3.71
CA GLU A 132 4.88 -16.97 -4.93
C GLU A 132 6.38 -16.76 -4.65
N TYR A 133 6.74 -15.71 -3.90
CA TYR A 133 8.14 -15.44 -3.55
C TYR A 133 8.78 -16.53 -2.67
N ILE A 134 8.03 -17.16 -1.76
CA ILE A 134 8.55 -18.25 -0.93
C ILE A 134 8.73 -19.54 -1.73
N LEU A 135 7.84 -19.80 -2.69
CA LEU A 135 7.86 -21.02 -3.50
C LEU A 135 8.87 -20.96 -4.65
N GLN A 136 9.24 -19.77 -5.11
CA GLN A 136 10.12 -19.60 -6.28
C GLN A 136 11.49 -20.29 -6.13
N PRO A 137 12.18 -20.28 -4.97
CA PRO A 137 13.41 -21.06 -4.79
C PRO A 137 13.22 -22.58 -4.81
N VAL A 138 12.03 -23.07 -4.47
CA VAL A 138 11.69 -24.50 -4.43
C VAL A 138 11.34 -25.02 -5.84
N TYR A 139 10.83 -24.15 -6.70
CA TYR A 139 10.47 -24.44 -8.09
C TYR A 139 11.21 -23.50 -9.07
N PRO A 140 12.56 -23.59 -9.18
CA PRO A 140 13.34 -22.66 -9.99
C PRO A 140 13.03 -22.76 -11.49
N ASP A 141 12.82 -23.97 -12.01
CA ASP A 141 12.68 -24.23 -13.46
C ASP A 141 11.27 -24.70 -13.87
N CYS A 142 10.31 -24.71 -12.95
CA CYS A 142 8.94 -25.20 -13.18
C CYS A 142 7.92 -24.09 -12.94
N SER A 143 6.86 -24.07 -13.74
CA SER A 143 5.71 -23.21 -13.46
C SER A 143 5.08 -23.63 -12.13
N ILE A 144 5.03 -22.69 -11.17
CA ILE A 144 4.41 -22.95 -9.87
C ILE A 144 2.94 -23.28 -10.12
N PRO A 145 2.46 -24.48 -9.77
CA PRO A 145 1.09 -24.85 -10.08
C PRO A 145 0.11 -23.89 -9.40
N VAL A 146 -0.84 -23.33 -10.18
CA VAL A 146 -1.90 -22.43 -9.67
C VAL A 146 -2.63 -22.98 -8.44
N PRO A 147 -2.87 -24.30 -8.28
CA PRO A 147 -3.44 -24.86 -7.06
C PRO A 147 -2.53 -24.70 -5.83
N VAL A 148 -1.21 -24.74 -5.99
CA VAL A 148 -0.24 -24.61 -4.87
C VAL A 148 -0.13 -23.15 -4.44
N VAL A 149 -0.05 -22.22 -5.41
CA VAL A 149 -0.14 -20.78 -5.14
C VAL A 149 -1.47 -20.46 -4.47
N SER A 150 -2.59 -20.94 -5.02
CA SER A 150 -3.92 -20.76 -4.43
C SER A 150 -4.08 -21.46 -3.09
N MET A 151 -3.41 -22.58 -2.81
CA MET A 151 -3.48 -23.21 -1.48
C MET A 151 -2.72 -22.40 -0.42
N ILE A 152 -1.62 -21.74 -0.78
CA ILE A 152 -0.88 -20.87 0.15
C ILE A 152 -1.52 -19.48 0.23
N ALA A 153 -2.13 -19.00 -0.86
CA ALA A 153 -2.70 -17.66 -1.02
C ALA A 153 -4.21 -17.54 -0.73
N LEU A 154 -5.01 -18.47 -1.26
CA LEU A 154 -6.46 -18.64 -1.10
C LEU A 154 -6.76 -19.82 -0.18
N CYS A 155 -6.33 -19.74 1.08
CA CYS A 155 -6.80 -20.62 2.14
C CYS A 155 -8.30 -20.38 2.47
N GLY A 156 -9.19 -20.52 1.48
CA GLY A 156 -10.63 -20.41 1.57
C GLY A 156 -11.27 -20.38 0.18
N LEU A 157 -11.81 -21.53 -0.26
CA LEU A 157 -13.01 -21.72 -1.13
C LEU A 157 -13.02 -23.06 -1.91
N SER A 158 -12.12 -24.01 -1.65
CA SER A 158 -12.31 -25.39 -2.13
C SER A 158 -12.64 -26.35 -1.00
N LYS A 159 -13.74 -27.06 -1.16
CA LYS A 159 -14.31 -28.03 -0.21
C LYS A 159 -13.39 -29.24 -0.03
N ARG A 160 -12.28 -29.13 0.71
CA ARG A 160 -11.64 -30.31 1.30
C ARG A 160 -10.68 -29.98 2.44
N LYS A 161 -11.04 -30.48 3.63
CA LYS A 161 -10.21 -30.79 4.80
C LYS A 161 -9.42 -29.64 5.46
N TYR A 162 -9.89 -29.35 6.66
CA TYR A 162 -9.18 -28.79 7.80
C TYR A 162 -7.68 -29.14 7.84
N ILE A 163 -6.89 -28.19 8.34
CA ILE A 163 -5.42 -28.11 8.43
C ILE A 163 -4.80 -27.39 7.21
N CYS A 164 -4.83 -26.06 7.23
CA CYS A 164 -3.76 -25.17 6.72
C CYS A 164 -4.13 -23.68 6.90
N HIS A 165 -4.69 -23.31 8.04
CA HIS A 165 -4.93 -21.91 8.39
C HIS A 165 -3.63 -21.25 8.90
N GLY A 166 -2.59 -21.19 8.07
CA GLY A 166 -1.26 -20.75 8.48
C GLY A 166 -1.14 -19.23 8.46
N VAL A 167 -0.92 -18.62 7.29
CA VAL A 167 -0.41 -17.24 7.20
C VAL A 167 -1.46 -16.17 7.53
N LEU A 168 -2.67 -16.21 6.95
CA LEU A 168 -3.70 -15.18 7.22
C LEU A 168 -4.22 -15.26 8.66
N VAL A 169 -4.43 -16.48 9.17
CA VAL A 169 -4.87 -16.70 10.55
C VAL A 169 -3.72 -16.44 11.52
N LEU A 170 -2.45 -16.70 11.17
CA LEU A 170 -1.29 -16.27 11.96
C LEU A 170 -1.18 -14.75 12.01
N ILE A 171 -1.35 -14.05 10.89
CA ILE A 171 -1.33 -12.58 10.85
C ILE A 171 -2.48 -12.02 11.69
N CYS A 172 -3.69 -12.56 11.54
CA CYS A 172 -4.85 -12.16 12.33
C CYS A 172 -4.65 -12.47 13.82
N ALA A 173 -4.12 -13.65 14.16
CA ALA A 173 -3.80 -14.04 15.52
C ALA A 173 -2.68 -13.20 16.14
N ILE A 174 -1.62 -12.85 15.41
CA ILE A 174 -0.55 -11.94 15.87
C ILE A 174 -1.13 -10.54 16.13
N ASN A 175 -1.98 -10.05 15.24
CA ASN A 175 -2.66 -8.76 15.39
C ASN A 175 -3.60 -8.77 16.61
N CYS A 176 -4.31 -9.87 16.87
CA CYS A 176 -5.21 -10.01 18.01
C CYS A 176 -4.48 -10.31 19.34
N TYR A 177 -3.31 -10.98 19.30
CA TYR A 177 -2.61 -11.42 20.51
C TYR A 177 -1.85 -10.28 21.17
N LYS A 178 -1.02 -9.55 20.41
CA LYS A 178 -0.32 -8.33 20.89
C LYS A 178 0.10 -7.46 19.72
N VAL A 179 -0.58 -6.34 19.52
CA VAL A 179 -0.31 -5.32 18.50
C VAL A 179 1.17 -4.90 18.46
N LYS A 180 1.86 -4.87 19.61
CA LYS A 180 3.30 -4.53 19.71
C LYS A 180 4.22 -5.47 18.90
N TRP A 181 3.87 -6.75 18.76
CA TRP A 181 4.64 -7.70 17.95
C TRP A 181 4.40 -7.50 16.45
N ALA A 182 3.15 -7.24 16.05
CA ALA A 182 2.81 -6.89 14.68
C ALA A 182 3.60 -5.66 14.20
N THR A 183 3.68 -4.62 15.05
CA THR A 183 4.46 -3.41 14.75
C THR A 183 5.96 -3.71 14.59
N ARG A 184 6.56 -4.55 15.44
CA ARG A 184 7.99 -4.93 15.33
C ARG A 184 8.29 -5.69 14.05
N VAL A 185 7.45 -6.67 13.70
CA VAL A 185 7.57 -7.44 12.46
C VAL A 185 7.44 -6.53 11.24
N ALA A 186 6.49 -5.59 11.25
CA ALA A 186 6.33 -4.60 10.19
C ALA A 186 7.59 -3.74 9.99
N VAL A 187 8.24 -3.28 11.08
CA VAL A 187 9.48 -2.49 11.02
C VAL A 187 10.62 -3.29 10.37
N ILE A 188 10.79 -4.56 10.74
CA ILE A 188 11.82 -5.43 10.15
C ILE A 188 11.59 -5.60 8.65
N PHE A 189 10.35 -5.88 8.24
CA PHE A 189 10.01 -5.99 6.82
C PHE A 189 10.20 -4.68 6.07
N SER A 190 9.88 -3.53 6.66
CA SER A 190 10.12 -2.22 6.05
C SER A 190 11.60 -1.97 5.80
N PHE A 191 12.47 -2.30 6.76
CA PHE A 191 13.91 -2.20 6.55
C PHE A 191 14.40 -3.15 5.45
N GLY A 192 13.93 -4.41 5.47
CA GLY A 192 14.26 -5.40 4.44
C GLY A 192 13.88 -4.96 3.03
N LYS A 193 12.70 -4.34 2.86
CA LYS A 193 12.24 -3.79 1.57
C LYS A 193 13.19 -2.70 1.06
N ILE A 194 13.61 -1.77 1.93
CA ILE A 194 14.51 -0.68 1.55
C ILE A 194 15.87 -1.24 1.11
N VAL A 195 16.44 -2.19 1.86
CA VAL A 195 17.71 -2.83 1.52
C VAL A 195 17.60 -3.56 0.17
N ALA A 196 16.53 -4.33 -0.05
CA ALA A 196 16.30 -5.02 -1.32
C ALA A 196 16.24 -4.04 -2.50
N LEU A 197 15.55 -2.90 -2.34
CA LEU A 197 15.48 -1.87 -3.38
C LEU A 197 16.84 -1.22 -3.66
N LEU A 198 17.61 -0.89 -2.62
CA LEU A 198 18.95 -0.34 -2.79
C LEU A 198 19.88 -1.31 -3.52
N LEU A 199 19.78 -2.61 -3.23
CA LEU A 199 20.53 -3.65 -3.95
C LEU A 199 20.11 -3.73 -5.43
N ILE A 200 18.81 -3.75 -5.73
CA ILE A 200 18.31 -3.78 -7.12
C ILE A 200 18.80 -2.56 -7.90
N ILE A 201 18.71 -1.37 -7.31
CA ILE A 201 19.19 -0.12 -7.93
C ILE A 201 20.70 -0.19 -8.15
N GLY A 202 21.47 -0.62 -7.14
CA GLY A 202 22.93 -0.73 -7.21
C GLY A 202 23.39 -1.71 -8.29
N PHE A 203 22.84 -2.92 -8.32
CA PHE A 203 23.14 -3.91 -9.36
C PHE A 203 22.69 -3.43 -10.73
N GLY A 204 21.54 -2.77 -10.85
CA GLY A 204 21.07 -2.19 -12.11
C GLY A 204 22.02 -1.12 -12.66
N ILE A 205 22.46 -0.18 -11.83
CA ILE A 205 23.44 0.86 -12.24
C ILE A 205 24.76 0.22 -12.66
N TYR A 206 25.27 -0.74 -11.89
CA TYR A 206 26.49 -1.48 -12.23
C TYR A 206 26.36 -2.19 -13.59
N TYR A 207 25.26 -2.91 -13.82
CA TYR A 207 25.00 -3.61 -15.06
C TYR A 207 24.96 -2.67 -16.27
N LEU A 208 24.30 -1.51 -16.14
CA LEU A 208 24.29 -0.47 -17.19
C LEU A 208 25.67 0.14 -17.41
N ALA A 209 26.43 0.41 -16.34
CA ALA A 209 27.77 0.99 -16.44
C ALA A 209 28.77 0.07 -17.15
N THR A 210 28.55 -1.25 -17.12
CA THR A 210 29.35 -2.24 -17.87
C THR A 210 29.00 -2.33 -19.36
N GLY A 211 28.07 -1.50 -19.86
CA GLY A 211 27.75 -1.39 -21.29
C GLY A 211 26.60 -2.29 -21.76
N HIS A 212 25.93 -3.02 -20.87
CA HIS A 212 24.78 -3.88 -21.21
C HIS A 212 23.50 -3.05 -21.39
N VAL A 213 23.43 -2.29 -22.49
CA VAL A 213 22.29 -1.38 -22.81
C VAL A 213 21.39 -1.90 -23.94
N GLU A 214 21.55 -3.16 -24.33
CA GLU A 214 20.82 -3.79 -25.44
C GLU A 214 19.30 -3.68 -25.28
N SER A 215 18.77 -3.74 -24.06
CA SER A 215 17.34 -3.60 -23.77
C SER A 215 16.76 -2.22 -24.14
N PHE A 216 17.61 -1.21 -24.36
CA PHE A 216 17.20 0.13 -24.79
C PHE A 216 17.34 0.34 -26.30
N HIS A 217 17.93 -0.62 -27.03
CA HIS A 217 17.97 -0.57 -28.48
C HIS A 217 16.55 -0.82 -28.99
N ASN A 218 16.05 0.07 -29.87
CA ASN A 218 14.67 0.05 -30.34
C ASN A 218 13.64 -0.05 -29.19
N ALA A 219 13.83 0.71 -28.12
CA ALA A 219 13.05 0.57 -26.88
C ALA A 219 11.53 0.56 -27.08
N PHE A 220 10.99 1.18 -28.14
CA PHE A 220 9.56 1.28 -28.44
C PHE A 220 9.05 0.25 -29.47
N GLU A 221 9.91 -0.61 -30.01
CA GLU A 221 9.52 -1.63 -30.97
C GLU A 221 8.54 -2.64 -30.33
N GLY A 222 7.49 -3.00 -31.06
CA GLY A 222 6.45 -3.91 -30.57
C GLY A 222 5.47 -3.29 -29.55
N SER A 223 5.53 -1.98 -29.29
CA SER A 223 4.65 -1.29 -28.35
C SER A 223 3.18 -1.54 -28.62
N ASN A 224 2.45 -1.94 -27.58
CA ASN A 224 1.02 -2.17 -27.67
C ASN A 224 0.26 -0.85 -27.44
N THR A 225 -0.39 -0.33 -28.48
CA THR A 225 -1.12 0.96 -28.45
C THR A 225 -2.62 0.80 -28.24
N SER A 226 -3.10 -0.44 -28.09
CA SER A 226 -4.51 -0.69 -27.82
C SER A 226 -4.93 -0.09 -26.47
N PRO A 227 -6.01 0.72 -26.43
CA PRO A 227 -6.45 1.38 -25.19
C PRO A 227 -6.71 0.41 -24.03
N GLY A 228 -7.18 -0.81 -24.31
CA GLY A 228 -7.44 -1.82 -23.29
C GLY A 228 -6.17 -2.32 -22.61
N TYR A 229 -5.11 -2.58 -23.38
CA TYR A 229 -3.83 -3.00 -22.83
C TYR A 229 -3.11 -1.85 -22.11
N LEU A 230 -3.22 -0.63 -22.62
CA LEU A 230 -2.73 0.56 -21.94
C LEU A 230 -3.44 0.75 -20.58
N ALA A 231 -4.76 0.60 -20.53
CA ALA A 231 -5.50 0.68 -19.27
C ALA A 231 -5.03 -0.38 -18.26
N LEU A 232 -4.82 -1.63 -18.71
CA LEU A 232 -4.31 -2.71 -17.84
C LEU A 232 -2.89 -2.40 -17.34
N ALA A 233 -1.99 -1.92 -18.20
CA ALA A 233 -0.65 -1.48 -17.80
C ALA A 233 -0.73 -0.35 -16.76
N PHE A 234 -1.62 0.62 -16.96
CA PHE A 234 -1.85 1.71 -16.00
C PHE A 234 -2.32 1.16 -14.64
N TYR A 235 -3.28 0.22 -14.61
CA TYR A 235 -3.74 -0.39 -13.35
C TYR A 235 -2.62 -1.10 -12.59
N GLN A 236 -1.75 -1.82 -13.30
CA GLN A 236 -0.60 -2.50 -12.70
C GLN A 236 0.39 -1.50 -12.09
N GLY A 237 0.70 -0.41 -12.80
CA GLY A 237 1.57 0.65 -12.29
C GLY A 237 0.91 1.42 -11.12
N PHE A 238 -0.37 1.74 -11.23
CA PHE A 238 -1.12 2.46 -10.20
C PHE A 238 -1.19 1.68 -8.88
N TRP A 239 -1.31 0.34 -8.94
CA TRP A 239 -1.27 -0.50 -7.74
C TRP A 239 0.06 -0.37 -6.97
N ALA A 240 1.19 -0.20 -7.67
CA ALA A 240 2.49 0.02 -7.02
C ALA A 240 2.62 1.37 -6.31
N PHE A 241 1.83 2.37 -6.72
CA PHE A 241 1.78 3.69 -6.07
C PHE A 241 0.64 3.83 -5.06
N SER A 242 -0.13 2.77 -4.81
CA SER A 242 -1.24 2.79 -3.84
C SER A 242 -0.75 3.19 -2.44
N GLY A 243 -1.58 3.92 -1.69
CA GLY A 243 -1.23 4.43 -0.36
C GLY A 243 -1.02 5.95 -0.29
N TRP A 244 -1.11 6.65 -1.42
CA TRP A 244 -0.99 8.11 -1.51
C TRP A 244 -2.12 8.90 -0.81
N LEU A 245 -3.21 8.25 -0.42
CA LEU A 245 -4.36 8.83 0.31
C LEU A 245 -4.09 9.02 1.81
N VAL A 246 -3.17 8.22 2.35
CA VAL A 246 -2.83 8.11 3.77
C VAL A 246 -2.33 9.43 4.39
N PRO A 247 -1.49 10.25 3.74
CA PRO A 247 -0.98 11.51 4.32
C PRO A 247 -2.07 12.45 4.81
N SER A 248 -3.22 12.50 4.12
CA SER A 248 -4.36 13.35 4.51
C SER A 248 -4.95 13.00 5.88
N SER A 249 -4.83 11.73 6.30
CA SER A 249 -5.35 11.23 7.57
C SER A 249 -4.40 11.47 8.76
N TYR A 250 -3.09 11.57 8.53
CA TYR A 250 -2.07 11.74 9.58
C TYR A 250 -1.72 13.20 9.87
N ARG A 251 -2.27 14.18 9.13
CA ARG A 251 -1.97 15.60 9.31
C ARG A 251 -2.18 16.09 10.75
N LYS A 252 -3.18 15.57 11.46
CA LYS A 252 -3.43 15.93 12.88
C LYS A 252 -2.29 15.50 13.83
N CYS A 253 -1.40 14.61 13.40
CA CYS A 253 -0.22 14.16 14.17
C CYS A 253 1.07 14.90 13.78
N ILE A 254 1.08 15.63 12.65
CA ILE A 254 2.27 16.32 12.15
C ILE A 254 2.37 17.69 12.84
N ILE A 255 3.55 17.96 13.41
CA ILE A 255 3.95 19.27 13.90
C ILE A 255 4.34 20.09 12.65
N VAL A 256 3.42 20.97 12.22
CA VAL A 256 3.70 22.08 11.29
C VAL A 256 3.43 23.36 12.03
#